data_AF-A0A255Y500-F1
#
_entry.id   AF-A0A255Y500-F1
#
_cell.length_a   1.000
_cell.length_b   1.000
_cell.length_c   1.000
_cell.angle_alpha   90.00
_cell.angle_beta   90.00
_cell.angle_gamma   90.00
#
_symmetry.space_group_name_H-M   'P 1'
#
loop_
_entity.id
_entity.type
_entity.pdbx_description
1 polymer ?
#
loop_
_entity_poly.entity_id
_entity_poly.type
_entity_poly.pdbx_seq_one_letter_code
_entity_poly.pdbx_strand_id
1 'polypeptide(L)'
;MILATFSVENYRSITQSRKISLSNNTVLVGPNNEGKSNVLRALNLAMSTISRIAAIESRSIDPELASRTLASRRAMYDWSSPDYSPAG
;
A
#
# COMPACT_ATOMS: atom_id res chain seq x y z
N MET A 1 8.56 4.54 -9.59
CA MET A 1 7.96 3.32 -10.19
C MET A 1 7.45 3.67 -11.57
N ILE A 2 7.70 2.83 -12.58
CA ILE A 2 7.22 3.03 -13.95
C ILE A 2 6.27 1.86 -14.29
N LEU A 3 5.11 2.16 -14.86
CA LEU A 3 4.15 1.14 -15.28
C LEU A 3 4.39 0.77 -16.75
N ALA A 4 4.99 -0.40 -16.98
CA ALA A 4 5.34 -0.85 -18.34
C ALA A 4 4.19 -1.58 -19.05
N THR A 5 3.47 -2.44 -18.32
CA THR A 5 2.39 -3.26 -18.89
C THR A 5 1.25 -3.41 -17.91
N PHE A 6 0.03 -3.48 -18.43
CA PHE A 6 -1.19 -3.64 -17.66
C PHE A 6 -2.11 -4.67 -18.34
N SER A 7 -2.79 -5.49 -17.57
CA SER A 7 -3.78 -6.45 -18.05
C SER A 7 -4.96 -6.51 -17.08
N VAL A 8 -6.16 -6.76 -17.61
CA VAL A 8 -7.38 -6.84 -16.82
C VAL A 8 -8.30 -7.93 -17.38
N GLU A 9 -8.76 -8.83 -16.51
CA GLU A 9 -9.68 -9.92 -16.81
C GLU A 9 -10.86 -9.88 -15.84
N ASN A 10 -12.02 -10.39 -16.27
CA ASN A 10 -13.20 -10.57 -15.43
C ASN A 10 -13.57 -9.32 -14.59
N TYR A 11 -13.42 -8.13 -15.18
CA TYR A 11 -13.68 -6.85 -14.52
C TYR A 11 -14.76 -6.07 -15.25
N ARG A 12 -15.94 -5.98 -14.63
CA ARG A 12 -17.14 -5.33 -15.22
C ARG A 12 -17.46 -5.93 -16.59
N SER A 13 -17.42 -5.11 -17.65
CA SER A 13 -17.70 -5.55 -19.03
C SER A 13 -16.50 -6.20 -19.73
N ILE A 14 -15.34 -6.32 -19.06
CA ILE A 14 -14.13 -6.91 -19.64
C ILE A 14 -14.09 -8.39 -19.27
N THR A 15 -14.30 -9.26 -20.27
CA THR A 15 -14.32 -10.72 -20.10
C THR A 15 -12.99 -11.38 -20.46
N GLN A 16 -12.20 -10.80 -21.36
CA GLN A 16 -10.87 -11.28 -21.73
C GLN A 16 -9.83 -10.17 -21.63
N SER A 17 -8.62 -10.55 -21.21
CA SER A 17 -7.48 -9.63 -21.14
C SER A 17 -6.78 -9.52 -22.47
N ARG A 18 -6.41 -8.29 -22.78
CA ARG A 18 -5.29 -7.99 -23.65
C ARG A 18 -4.22 -7.32 -22.80
N LYS A 19 -2.97 -7.75 -22.98
CA LYS A 19 -1.81 -7.09 -22.35
C LYS A 19 -1.62 -5.73 -23.03
N ILE A 20 -1.91 -4.66 -22.30
CA ILE A 20 -1.75 -3.28 -22.75
C ILE A 20 -0.33 -2.86 -22.41
N SER A 21 0.47 -2.62 -23.44
CA SER A 21 1.80 -2.02 -23.27
C SER A 21 1.62 -0.51 -23.14
N LEU A 22 2.25 0.06 -22.11
CA LEU A 22 2.13 1.47 -21.78
C LEU A 22 3.44 2.19 -22.08
N SER A 23 3.33 3.39 -22.64
CA SER A 23 4.45 4.32 -22.84
C SER A 23 4.17 5.61 -22.06
N ASN A 24 5.13 6.55 -22.09
CA ASN A 24 5.02 7.83 -21.39
C ASN A 24 3.72 8.60 -21.72
N ASN A 25 3.18 8.41 -22.92
CA ASN A 25 1.89 8.95 -23.32
C ASN A 25 1.11 7.87 -24.07
N THR A 26 0.06 7.36 -23.42
CA THR A 26 -0.81 6.33 -23.99
C THR A 26 -2.22 6.89 -24.10
N VAL A 27 -2.80 6.85 -25.30
CA VAL A 27 -4.17 7.29 -25.57
C VAL A 27 -5.06 6.07 -25.80
N LEU A 28 -6.18 6.01 -25.10
CA LEU A 28 -7.15 4.93 -25.21
C LEU A 28 -8.29 5.34 -26.16
N VAL A 29 -8.33 4.71 -27.34
CA VAL A 29 -9.31 5.01 -28.40
C VAL A 29 -10.22 3.81 -28.68
N GLY A 30 -11.41 4.06 -29.21
CA GLY A 30 -12.35 3.03 -29.65
C GLY A 30 -13.81 3.50 -29.63
N PRO A 31 -14.76 2.68 -30.11
CA PRO A 31 -16.20 2.96 -30.05
C PRO A 31 -16.74 3.16 -28.62
N ASN A 32 -17.89 3.83 -28.52
CA ASN A 32 -18.59 3.97 -27.24
C ASN A 32 -18.93 2.58 -26.67
N ASN A 33 -18.92 2.48 -25.35
CA ASN A 33 -19.28 1.26 -24.62
C ASN A 33 -18.32 0.06 -24.79
N GLU A 34 -17.17 0.20 -25.45
CA GLU A 34 -16.14 -0.87 -25.49
C GLU A 34 -15.36 -1.08 -24.19
N GLY A 35 -15.73 -0.37 -23.11
CA GLY A 35 -15.12 -0.58 -21.81
C GLY A 35 -13.83 0.22 -21.57
N LYS A 36 -13.55 1.26 -22.37
CA LYS A 36 -12.43 2.19 -22.11
C LYS A 36 -12.41 2.73 -20.68
N SER A 37 -13.55 3.21 -20.20
CA SER A 37 -13.67 3.67 -18.81
C SER A 37 -13.50 2.53 -17.79
N ASN A 38 -13.79 1.28 -18.17
CA ASN A 38 -13.57 0.12 -17.30
C ASN A 38 -12.09 -0.23 -17.20
N VAL A 39 -11.32 -0.11 -18.29
CA VAL A 39 -9.85 -0.24 -18.27
C VAL A 39 -9.24 0.80 -17.32
N LEU A 40 -9.65 2.07 -17.43
CA LEU A 40 -9.16 3.12 -16.54
C LEU A 40 -9.55 2.90 -15.07
N ARG A 41 -10.78 2.42 -14.80
CA ARG A 41 -11.23 2.08 -13.44
C ARG A 41 -10.42 0.92 -12.84
N ALA A 42 -10.16 -0.13 -13.63
CA ALA A 42 -9.34 -1.26 -13.20
C ALA A 42 -7.90 -0.81 -12.89
N LEU A 43 -7.32 0.02 -13.75
CA LEU A 43 -5.99 0.58 -13.54
C LEU A 43 -5.93 1.41 -12.25
N ASN A 44 -6.90 2.29 -12.03
CA ASN A 44 -6.96 3.10 -10.81
C ASN A 44 -7.10 2.22 -9.55
N LEU A 45 -7.94 1.17 -9.60
CA LEU A 45 -8.08 0.22 -8.50
C LEU A 45 -6.75 -0.48 -8.18
N ALA A 46 -6.05 -0.99 -9.19
CA ALA A 46 -4.76 -1.64 -9.00
C ALA A 46 -3.71 -0.68 -8.41
N MET A 47 -3.57 0.52 -8.97
CA MET A 47 -2.58 1.50 -8.54
C MET A 47 -2.85 2.02 -7.12
N SER A 48 -4.11 2.27 -6.77
CA SER A 48 -4.51 2.69 -5.42
C SER A 48 -4.27 1.58 -4.39
N THR A 49 -4.54 0.32 -4.76
CA THR A 49 -4.28 -0.84 -3.88
C THR A 49 -2.78 -1.00 -3.62
N ILE A 50 -1.95 -0.95 -4.66
CA ILE A 50 -0.49 -1.02 -4.54
C ILE A 50 0.03 0.13 -3.68
N SER A 51 -0.43 1.37 -3.95
CA SER A 51 -0.01 2.55 -3.18
C SER A 51 -0.38 2.45 -1.70
N ARG A 52 -1.57 1.90 -1.40
CA ARG A 52 -2.01 1.69 -0.03
C ARG A 52 -1.15 0.65 0.70
N ILE A 53 -0.82 -0.45 0.05
CA ILE A 53 0.06 -1.48 0.63
C ILE A 53 1.45 -0.90 0.92
N ALA A 54 2.05 -0.21 -0.05
CA ALA A 54 3.35 0.45 0.13
C ALA A 54 3.35 1.47 1.28
N ALA A 55 2.25 2.23 1.45
CA ALA A 55 2.12 3.16 2.56
C ALA A 55 2.05 2.44 3.92
N ILE A 56 1.40 1.28 4.00
CA ILE A 56 1.36 0.47 5.22
C ILE A 56 2.76 -0.05 5.56
N GLU A 57 3.48 -0.58 4.57
CA GLU A 57 4.87 -1.05 4.74
C GLU A 57 5.78 0.08 5.24
N SER A 58 5.69 1.28 4.64
CA SER A 58 6.49 2.43 5.07
C SER A 58 6.21 2.91 6.50
N ARG A 59 5.00 2.66 7.04
CA ARG A 59 4.62 3.01 8.42
C ARG A 59 5.01 1.94 9.44
N SER A 60 5.35 0.75 8.99
CA SER A 60 5.56 -0.40 9.86
C SER A 60 6.94 -0.43 10.52
N ILE A 61 7.90 0.41 10.11
CA ILE A 61 9.24 0.42 10.67
C ILE A 61 9.75 1.86 10.78
N ASP A 62 9.42 2.53 11.88
CA ASP A 62 10.33 3.51 12.48
C ASP A 62 10.99 2.82 13.69
N PRO A 63 12.09 2.06 13.45
CA PRO A 63 12.67 1.19 14.46
C PRO A 63 13.21 2.01 15.61
N GLU A 64 13.64 3.26 15.36
CA GLU A 64 14.09 4.17 16.39
C GLU A 64 12.96 4.56 17.36
N LEU A 65 11.76 4.84 16.86
CA LEU A 65 10.61 5.18 17.71
C LEU A 65 10.14 3.96 18.52
N ALA A 66 10.12 2.78 17.89
CA ALA A 66 9.80 1.52 18.56
C ALA A 66 10.84 1.15 19.63
N SER A 67 12.13 1.30 19.34
CA SER A 67 13.24 1.09 20.27
C SER A 67 13.19 2.05 21.45
N ARG A 68 12.93 3.35 21.20
CA ARG A 68 12.73 4.34 22.28
C ARG A 68 11.57 3.95 23.17
N THR A 69 10.42 3.61 22.59
CA THR A 69 9.23 3.23 23.37
C THR A 69 9.47 1.96 24.20
N LEU A 70 10.14 0.95 23.64
CA LEU A 70 10.49 -0.29 24.36
C LEU A 70 11.54 -0.06 25.44
N ALA A 71 12.56 0.76 25.17
CA ALA A 71 13.58 1.12 26.16
C ALA A 71 12.98 1.91 27.33
N SER A 72 12.11 2.89 27.06
CA SER A 72 11.38 3.64 28.08
C SER A 72 10.49 2.74 28.94
N ARG A 73 9.77 1.78 28.32
CA ARG A 73 8.97 0.80 29.07
C ARG A 73 9.83 -0.13 29.92
N ARG A 74 11.01 -0.51 29.45
CA ARG A 74 11.94 -1.37 30.19
C ARG A 74 12.57 -0.65 31.39
N ALA A 75 12.87 0.64 31.26
CA ALA A 75 13.30 1.49 32.37
C ALA A 75 12.20 1.69 33.43
N MET A 76 10.92 1.68 33.03
CA MET A 76 9.78 1.86 33.95
C MET A 76 9.49 0.62 34.82
N TYR A 77 9.98 -0.56 34.42
CA TYR A 77 9.84 -1.83 35.17
C TYR A 77 11.20 -2.38 35.63
N ASP A 78 12.19 -1.50 35.84
CA ASP A 78 13.48 -1.94 36.38
C ASP A 78 13.36 -2.26 37.89
N TRP A 79 13.07 -3.53 38.17
CA TRP A 79 12.97 -4.11 39.51
C TRP A 79 14.31 -4.18 40.26
N SER A 80 15.42 -3.76 39.65
CA SER A 80 16.74 -3.70 40.31
C SER A 80 17.01 -2.40 41.07
N SER A 81 16.08 -1.45 41.01
CA SER A 81 16.07 -0.23 41.81
C SER A 81 15.85 -0.59 43.30
N PRO A 82 16.79 -0.32 44.24
CA PRO A 82 16.67 -0.72 45.65
C PRO A 82 15.54 -0.04 46.46
N ASP A 83 14.72 0.82 45.84
CA ASP A 83 13.92 1.82 46.55
C ASP A 83 12.39 1.65 46.36
N TYR A 84 11.91 0.48 45.93
CA TYR A 84 10.47 0.27 45.73
C TYR A 84 9.72 0.06 47.06
N SER A 85 9.28 1.16 47.69
CA SER A 85 8.20 1.12 48.69
C SER A 85 6.87 1.43 47.97
N PRO A 86 5.93 0.49 47.84
CA PRO A 86 4.61 0.83 47.32
C PRO A 86 3.93 1.73 48.36
N ALA A 87 3.63 2.97 47.98
CA ALA A 87 2.74 3.82 48.77
C ALA A 87 1.38 3.11 48.86
N GLY A 88 0.91 2.94 50.09
CA GLY A 88 -0.43 2.43 50.40
C GLY A 88 -1.55 3.38 49.98
#